data_AF-A0A7Z2KRQ9-F1
#
_entry.id   AF-A0A7Z2KRQ9-F1
#
_cell.length_a   1.000
_cell.length_b   1.000
_cell.length_c   1.000
_cell.angle_alpha   90.00
_cell.angle_beta   90.00
_cell.angle_gamma   90.00
#
_symmetry.space_group_name_H-M   'P 1'
#
loop_
_entity.id
_entity.type
_entity.pdbx_description
1 polymer ?
#
loop_
_entity_poly.entity_id
_entity_poly.type
_entity_poly.pdbx_seq_one_letter_code
_entity_poly.pdbx_strand_id
1 'polypeptide(L)'
;MTDIHVDREVLDTLRDVMEDSYPDLLDTFLSDSKIRLEQLQETADAKELSEVAHSFKGSASNMGAVRLATLCQELESNAKDKSPAEIVRLVADISVEFAEVRSVYEDERQHATTH
;
A
#
# COMPACT_ATOMS: atom_id res chain seq x y z
N MET A 1 -2.09 2.20 -20.95
CA MET A 1 -2.29 3.16 -19.85
C MET A 1 -1.13 2.93 -18.91
N THR A 2 -0.30 3.93 -18.68
CA THR A 2 0.79 3.84 -17.70
C THR A 2 0.14 3.54 -16.36
N ASP A 3 0.40 2.38 -15.77
CA ASP A 3 -0.19 1.98 -14.51
C ASP A 3 0.42 2.86 -13.41
N ILE A 4 -0.28 3.92 -13.04
CA ILE A 4 0.22 4.94 -12.11
C ILE A 4 0.23 4.45 -10.66
N HIS A 5 -0.40 3.30 -10.41
CA HIS A 5 -0.61 2.73 -9.08
C HIS A 5 0.55 1.82 -8.69
N VAL A 6 0.99 0.98 -9.63
CA VAL A 6 1.95 -0.09 -9.41
C VAL A 6 3.05 -0.08 -10.48
N ASP A 7 4.29 -0.20 -10.02
CA ASP A 7 5.44 -0.42 -10.87
C ASP A 7 5.49 -1.88 -11.35
N ARG A 8 5.28 -2.06 -12.66
CA ARG A 8 5.25 -3.38 -13.31
C ARG A 8 6.62 -4.05 -13.33
N GLU A 9 7.72 -3.29 -13.41
CA GLU A 9 9.07 -3.86 -13.40
C GLU A 9 9.39 -4.47 -12.02
N VAL A 10 8.89 -3.86 -10.95
CA VAL A 10 8.99 -4.41 -9.59
C VAL A 10 8.17 -5.69 -9.47
N LEU A 11 6.93 -5.71 -9.98
CA LEU A 11 6.10 -6.92 -9.93
C LEU A 11 6.73 -8.09 -10.70
N ASP A 12 7.27 -7.83 -11.89
CA ASP A 12 7.94 -8.86 -12.69
C ASP A 12 9.18 -9.39 -11.96
N THR A 13 9.98 -8.50 -11.37
CA THR A 13 11.13 -8.90 -10.55
C THR A 13 10.71 -9.74 -9.34
N LEU A 14 9.65 -9.34 -8.63
CA LEU A 14 9.11 -10.09 -7.49
C LEU A 14 8.60 -11.46 -7.92
N ARG A 15 7.93 -11.56 -9.08
CA ARG A 15 7.46 -12.83 -9.64
C ARG A 15 8.62 -13.76 -9.96
N ASP A 16 9.66 -13.24 -10.63
CA ASP A 16 10.83 -14.02 -11.02
C ASP A 16 11.64 -14.51 -9.82
N VAL A 17 11.72 -13.71 -8.75
CA VAL A 17 12.49 -14.07 -7.55
C VAL A 17 11.71 -15.00 -6.61
N MET A 18 10.40 -14.78 -6.47
CA MET A 18 9.57 -15.54 -5.52
C MET A 18 8.98 -16.81 -6.13
N GLU A 19 8.91 -16.90 -7.46
CA GLU A 19 8.37 -18.03 -8.22
C GLU A 19 7.03 -18.52 -7.63
N ASP A 20 6.99 -19.76 -7.13
CA ASP A 20 5.79 -20.39 -6.55
C ASP A 20 5.23 -19.66 -5.33
N SER A 21 6.05 -18.86 -4.63
CA SER A 21 5.66 -18.09 -3.44
C SER A 21 5.12 -16.69 -3.76
N TYR A 22 5.10 -16.29 -5.04
CA TYR A 22 4.62 -14.97 -5.45
C TYR A 22 3.14 -14.72 -5.09
N PRO A 23 2.20 -15.65 -5.32
CA PRO A 23 0.80 -15.47 -4.90
C PRO A 23 0.65 -15.24 -3.39
N ASP A 24 1.38 -16.00 -2.58
CA ASP A 24 1.35 -15.88 -1.11
C ASP A 24 1.91 -14.53 -0.63
N LEU A 25 2.92 -14.00 -1.33
CA LEU A 25 3.45 -12.67 -1.06
C LEU A 25 2.40 -11.59 -1.31
N LEU A 26 1.64 -11.67 -2.42
CA LEU A 26 0.54 -10.75 -2.71
C LEU A 26 -0.53 -10.83 -1.61
N ASP A 27 -0.93 -12.04 -1.21
CA ASP A 27 -1.94 -12.26 -0.16
C ASP A 27 -1.52 -11.72 1.21
N THR A 28 -0.24 -11.92 1.55
CA THR A 28 0.36 -11.39 2.78
C THR A 28 0.32 -9.86 2.76
N PHE A 29 0.74 -9.25 1.66
CA PHE A 29 0.69 -7.79 1.52
C PHE A 29 -0.74 -7.25 1.65
N LEU A 30 -1.72 -7.85 0.97
CA LEU A 30 -3.11 -7.40 1.01
C LEU A 30 -3.72 -7.51 2.41
N SER A 31 -3.41 -8.60 3.12
CA SER A 31 -3.89 -8.83 4.49
C SER A 31 -3.26 -7.83 5.47
N ASP A 32 -1.94 -7.65 5.42
CA ASP A 32 -1.21 -6.72 6.28
C ASP A 32 -1.64 -5.26 6.02
N SER A 33 -1.80 -4.89 4.75
CA SER A 33 -2.22 -3.55 4.35
C SER A 33 -3.61 -3.20 4.87
N LYS A 34 -4.53 -4.16 4.91
CA LYS A 34 -5.86 -3.96 5.49
C LYS A 34 -5.79 -3.63 6.98
N ILE A 35 -4.98 -4.36 7.75
CA ILE A 35 -4.79 -4.11 9.19
C ILE A 35 -4.22 -2.70 9.41
N ARG A 36 -3.23 -2.30 8.60
CA ARG A 36 -2.62 -0.97 8.68
C ARG A 36 -3.62 0.13 8.34
N LEU A 37 -4.48 -0.11 7.36
CA LEU A 37 -5.51 0.86 6.98
C LEU A 37 -6.53 1.06 8.10
N GLU A 38 -6.96 -0.03 8.74
CA GLU A 38 -7.84 0.03 9.93
C GLU A 38 -7.17 0.85 11.05
N GLN A 39 -5.89 0.60 11.34
CA GLN A 39 -5.12 1.39 12.32
C GLN A 39 -5.07 2.89 11.99
N LEU A 40 -4.84 3.24 10.72
CA LEU A 40 -4.83 4.65 10.27
C LEU A 40 -6.19 5.33 10.41
N GLN A 41 -7.29 4.57 10.31
CA GLN A 41 -8.65 5.07 10.46
C GLN A 41 -9.07 5.23 11.93
N GLU A 42 -8.52 4.43 12.83
CA GLU A 42 -8.86 4.44 14.26
C GLU A 42 -8.07 5.46 15.06
N THR A 43 -6.83 5.78 14.67
CA THR A 43 -5.99 6.72 15.41
C THR A 43 -6.12 8.17 14.93
N ALA A 44 -6.16 9.10 15.89
CA ALA A 44 -6.05 10.55 15.66
C ALA A 44 -4.72 11.12 16.19
N ASP A 45 -3.84 10.26 16.75
CA ASP A 45 -2.55 10.68 17.29
C ASP A 45 -1.53 10.83 16.15
N ALA A 46 -0.98 12.03 15.98
CA ALA A 46 -0.05 12.33 14.89
C ALA A 46 1.23 11.48 14.92
N LYS A 47 1.67 11.03 16.10
CA LYS A 47 2.84 10.15 16.22
C LYS A 47 2.48 8.74 15.78
N GLU A 48 1.36 8.20 16.25
CA GLU A 48 0.89 6.87 15.86
C GLU A 48 0.59 6.80 14.35
N LEU A 49 -0.10 7.81 13.80
CA LEU A 49 -0.32 7.94 12.36
C LEU A 49 1.00 7.89 11.57
N SER A 50 2.02 8.60 12.04
CA SER A 50 3.33 8.63 11.39
C SER A 50 4.03 7.27 11.44
N GLU A 51 3.96 6.57 12.57
CA GLU A 51 4.56 5.23 12.74
C GLU A 51 3.87 4.17 11.86
N VAL A 52 2.53 4.17 11.83
CA VAL A 52 1.76 3.26 10.96
C VAL A 52 2.03 3.58 9.49
N ALA A 53 2.02 4.86 9.11
CA ALA A 53 2.32 5.30 7.75
C ALA A 53 3.75 4.95 7.31
N HIS A 54 4.74 5.08 8.19
CA HIS A 54 6.13 4.68 7.92
C HIS A 54 6.23 3.20 7.55
N SER A 55 5.59 2.35 8.36
CA SER A 55 5.63 0.90 8.15
C SER A 55 4.82 0.49 6.91
N PHE A 56 3.69 1.15 6.66
CA PHE A 56 2.88 0.89 5.46
C PHE A 56 3.60 1.35 4.18
N LYS A 57 4.25 2.52 4.20
CA LYS A 57 5.10 3.00 3.11
C LYS A 57 6.16 1.97 2.72
N GLY A 58 6.91 1.45 3.70
CA GLY A 58 7.96 0.47 3.44
C GLY A 58 7.43 -0.78 2.75
N SER A 59 6.29 -1.29 3.22
CA SER A 59 5.61 -2.42 2.60
C SER A 59 5.15 -2.11 1.17
N ALA A 60 4.49 -0.97 0.95
CA ALA A 60 4.02 -0.54 -0.36
C ALA A 60 5.18 -0.34 -1.35
N SER A 61 6.28 0.28 -0.94
CA SER A 61 7.47 0.46 -1.77
C SER A 61 8.09 -0.87 -2.18
N ASN A 62 8.21 -1.83 -1.25
CA ASN A 62 8.77 -3.15 -1.55
C ASN A 62 7.91 -3.93 -2.56
N MET A 63 6.60 -3.69 -2.55
CA MET A 63 5.66 -4.34 -3.47
C MET A 63 5.50 -3.59 -4.79
N GLY A 64 6.16 -2.44 -4.98
CA GLY A 64 5.99 -1.63 -6.19
C GLY A 64 4.72 -0.78 -6.21
N ALA A 65 3.97 -0.68 -5.11
CA ALA A 65 2.79 0.18 -5.00
C ALA A 65 3.21 1.66 -4.82
N VAL A 66 3.72 2.26 -5.90
CA VAL A 66 4.42 3.56 -5.91
C VAL A 66 3.57 4.71 -5.39
N ARG A 67 2.30 4.77 -5.80
CA ARG A 67 1.41 5.86 -5.41
C ARG A 67 0.93 5.70 -3.97
N LEU A 68 0.64 4.47 -3.55
CA LEU A 68 0.32 4.16 -2.15
C LEU A 68 1.48 4.54 -1.23
N ALA A 69 2.72 4.17 -1.59
CA ALA A 69 3.91 4.56 -0.84
C ALA A 69 4.07 6.08 -0.75
N THR A 70 3.77 6.81 -1.82
CA THR A 70 3.84 8.28 -1.85
C THR A 70 2.83 8.91 -0.88
N LEU A 71 1.59 8.42 -0.85
CA LEU A 71 0.58 8.92 0.09
C LEU A 71 0.93 8.60 1.55
N CYS A 72 1.45 7.40 1.82
CA CYS A 72 1.96 7.03 3.14
C CYS A 72 3.14 7.92 3.56
N GLN A 73 4.05 8.26 2.64
CA GLN A 73 5.14 9.20 2.92
C GLN A 73 4.63 10.60 3.26
N GLU A 74 3.59 11.08 2.57
CA GLU A 74 2.98 12.38 2.87
C GLU A 74 2.39 12.39 4.28
N LEU A 75 1.72 11.30 4.68
CA LEU A 75 1.13 11.16 6.01
C LEU A 75 2.23 11.08 7.07
N GLU A 76 3.24 10.24 6.86
CA GLU A 76 4.40 10.08 7.74
C GLU A 76 5.09 11.41 8.03
N SER A 77 5.36 12.19 6.99
CA SER A 77 6.19 13.41 7.08
C SER A 77 5.44 14.60 7.67
N ASN A 78 4.13 14.68 7.44
CA ASN A 78 3.36 15.90 7.70
C ASN A 78 2.23 15.71 8.71
N ALA A 79 2.08 14.54 9.35
CA ALA A 79 1.00 14.27 10.30
C ALA A 79 0.90 15.32 11.43
N LYS A 80 2.02 15.88 11.87
CA LYS A 80 2.06 16.90 12.94
C LYS A 80 1.71 18.31 12.48
N ASP A 81 1.89 18.60 11.19
CA ASP A 81 1.71 19.93 10.60
C ASP A 81 0.35 20.07 9.89
N LYS A 82 -0.38 18.96 9.70
CA LYS A 82 -1.71 18.91 9.07
C LYS A 82 -2.83 19.08 10.09
N SER A 83 -3.90 19.74 9.67
CA SER A 83 -5.14 19.78 10.44
C SER A 83 -5.83 18.40 10.47
N PRO A 84 -6.70 18.13 11.47
CA PRO A 84 -7.46 16.87 11.52
C PRO A 84 -8.25 16.59 10.23
N ALA A 85 -8.79 17.62 9.57
CA ALA A 85 -9.52 17.46 8.32
C ALA A 85 -8.61 17.03 7.15
N GLU A 86 -7.38 17.53 7.10
CA GLU A 86 -6.40 17.12 6.09
C GLU A 86 -5.89 15.69 6.34
N ILE A 87 -5.73 15.30 7.60
CA ILE A 87 -5.39 13.92 7.97
C ILE A 87 -6.49 12.97 7.52
N VAL A 88 -7.76 13.26 7.85
CA VAL A 88 -8.91 12.43 7.45
C VAL A 88 -8.97 12.29 5.93
N ARG A 89 -8.76 13.38 5.19
CA ARG A 89 -8.71 13.35 3.73
C ARG A 89 -7.57 12.47 3.22
N LEU A 90 -6.37 12.61 3.77
CA LEU A 90 -5.21 11.84 3.34
C LEU A 90 -5.36 10.34 3.64
N VAL A 91 -5.94 9.97 4.79
CA VAL A 91 -6.28 8.57 5.11
C VAL A 91 -7.34 8.02 4.16
N ALA A 92 -8.31 8.84 3.75
CA ALA A 92 -9.29 8.45 2.73
C ALA A 92 -8.62 8.24 1.36
N ASP A 93 -7.70 9.12 0.96
CA ASP A 93 -6.93 8.99 -0.29
C ASP A 93 -6.07 7.71 -0.28
N ILE A 94 -5.43 7.38 0.86
CA ILE A 94 -4.71 6.10 1.06
C ILE A 94 -5.67 4.91 0.92
N SER A 95 -6.87 5.00 1.48
CA SER A 95 -7.88 3.93 1.40
C SER A 95 -8.34 3.69 -0.04
N VAL A 96 -8.56 4.76 -0.81
CA VAL A 96 -8.92 4.66 -2.23
C VAL A 96 -7.78 4.07 -3.04
N GLU A 97 -6.56 4.55 -2.84
CA GLU A 97 -5.39 4.04 -3.57
C GLU A 97 -5.13 2.56 -3.26
N PHE A 98 -5.29 2.14 -2.01
CA PHE A 98 -5.17 0.73 -1.64
C PHE A 98 -6.21 -0.15 -2.36
N ALA A 99 -7.43 0.35 -2.60
CA ALA A 99 -8.44 -0.38 -3.36
C ALA A 99 -8.04 -0.60 -4.82
N GLU A 100 -7.41 0.39 -5.46
CA GLU A 100 -6.87 0.29 -6.82
C GLU A 100 -5.72 -0.74 -6.87
N VAL A 101 -4.75 -0.62 -5.95
CA VAL A 101 -3.63 -1.57 -5.83
C VAL A 101 -4.12 -3.00 -5.57
N ARG A 102 -5.13 -3.16 -4.70
CA ARG A 102 -5.74 -4.46 -4.43
C ARG A 102 -6.31 -5.09 -5.69
N SER A 103 -7.05 -4.32 -6.49
CA SER A 103 -7.62 -4.83 -7.75
C SER A 103 -6.51 -5.35 -8.68
N VAL A 104 -5.41 -4.60 -8.81
CA VAL A 104 -4.26 -5.02 -9.62
C VAL A 104 -3.66 -6.31 -9.08
N TYR A 105 -3.45 -6.44 -7.76
CA TYR A 105 -2.80 -7.61 -7.19
C TYR A 105 -3.69 -8.86 -7.20
N GLU A 106 -5.01 -8.69 -7.07
CA GLU A 106 -5.97 -9.78 -7.22
C GLU A 106 -5.96 -10.34 -8.65
N ASP A 107 -5.90 -9.46 -9.66
CA ASP A 107 -5.74 -9.85 -11.06
C ASP A 107 -4.40 -10.58 -11.29
N GLU A 108 -3.29 -10.01 -10.81
CA GLU A 108 -1.95 -10.62 -10.91
C GLU A 108 -1.88 -12.03 -10.30
N ARG A 109 -2.51 -12.21 -9.14
CA ARG A 109 -2.58 -13.51 -8.46
C ARG A 109 -3.33 -14.53 -9.31
N GLN A 110 -4.46 -14.14 -9.92
CA GLN A 110 -5.23 -15.03 -10.79
C GLN A 110 -4.42 -15.48 -12.01
N HIS A 111 -3.61 -14.58 -12.58
CA HIS A 111 -2.71 -14.92 -13.68
C HIS A 111 -1.58 -15.86 -13.24
N ALA A 112 -1.02 -15.68 -12.04
CA ALA A 112 0.06 -16.51 -11.52
C ALA A 112 -0.37 -17.96 -11.21
N THR A 113 -1.64 -18.22 -10.85
CA THR A 113 -2.15 -19.57 -10.56
C THR A 113 -2.61 -20.35 -11.80
N THR A 114 -2.66 -19.72 -12.98
CA THR A 114 -3.20 -20.33 -14.22
C THR A 114 -2.11 -20.99 -15.09
N HIS A 115 -0.85 -20.99 -14.66
CA HIS A 115 0.27 -21.68 -15.31
C HIS A 115 0.81 -22.84 -14.48
#